data_AF-A0A3A0G508-F1
#
_entry.id   AF-A0A3A0G508-F1
#
_cell.length_a   1.000
_cell.length_b   1.000
_cell.length_c   1.000
_cell.angle_alpha   90.00
_cell.angle_beta   90.00
_cell.angle_gamma   90.00
#
_symmetry.space_group_name_H-M   'P 1'
#
loop_
_entity.id
_entity.type
_entity.pdbx_description
1 polymer ?
#
loop_
_entity_poly.entity_id
_entity_poly.type
_entity_poly.pdbx_seq_one_letter_code
_entity_poly.pdbx_strand_id
1 'polypeptide(L)'
;MRVLASLVDGVGAIAYFIDPLEHDALVAGTHVLPAVLGAAVLRVLDRSPSAVDLRRLIGVDLQAMLEAAADADARADVAAALTGFAPLGQWLDRVVDEIGALRAALTTAGDAHGTRAPREAAADWLAAADRTRASWRAAPVDPRGRPPVAFDAVEHVNPLTQLLFGRRKRPR
;
A
#
# COMPACT_ATOMS: atom_id res chain seq x y z
N MET A 1 6.18 -26.81 -19.77
CA MET A 1 6.49 -25.98 -18.58
C MET A 1 7.98 -25.62 -18.46
N ARG A 2 8.92 -26.57 -18.53
CA ARG A 2 10.37 -26.29 -18.36
C ARG A 2 10.98 -25.29 -19.35
N VAL A 3 10.55 -25.30 -20.61
CA VAL A 3 11.05 -24.38 -21.67
C VAL A 3 10.67 -22.92 -21.38
N LEU A 4 9.43 -22.67 -20.96
CA LEU A 4 8.97 -21.32 -20.63
C LEU A 4 9.66 -20.78 -19.38
N ALA A 5 9.83 -21.63 -18.35
CA ALA A 5 10.57 -21.29 -17.15
C ALA A 5 12.04 -20.95 -17.45
N SER A 6 12.71 -21.70 -18.33
CA SER A 6 14.08 -21.42 -18.76
C SER A 6 14.20 -20.14 -19.59
N LEU A 7 13.17 -19.78 -20.36
CA LEU A 7 13.13 -18.48 -21.05
C LEU A 7 13.00 -17.32 -20.06
N VAL A 8 12.08 -17.43 -19.08
CA VAL A 8 11.87 -16.44 -18.02
C VAL A 8 13.14 -16.27 -17.16
N ASP A 9 13.81 -17.38 -16.83
CA ASP A 9 15.08 -17.36 -16.10
C ASP A 9 16.21 -16.74 -16.95
N GLY A 10 16.21 -16.98 -18.27
CA GLY A 10 17.17 -16.41 -19.22
C GLY A 10 17.12 -14.88 -19.32
N VAL A 11 15.97 -14.25 -19.03
CA VAL A 11 15.84 -12.78 -18.93
C VAL A 11 16.03 -12.26 -17.50
N GLY A 12 16.43 -13.12 -16.57
CA GLY A 12 16.67 -12.78 -15.17
C GLY A 12 15.39 -12.64 -14.34
N ALA A 13 14.22 -13.02 -14.84
CA ALA A 13 12.98 -13.04 -14.07
C ALA A 13 12.82 -14.34 -13.26
N ILE A 14 11.92 -14.34 -12.27
CA ILE A 14 11.67 -15.48 -11.39
C ILE A 14 10.28 -16.01 -11.70
N ALA A 15 10.20 -17.25 -12.18
CA ALA A 15 8.92 -17.90 -12.45
C ALA A 15 8.33 -18.47 -11.15
N TYR A 16 7.12 -18.04 -10.81
CA TYR A 16 6.29 -18.63 -9.76
C TYR A 16 5.20 -19.49 -10.39
N PHE A 17 4.95 -20.66 -9.83
CA PHE A 17 3.85 -21.54 -10.23
C PHE A 17 2.83 -21.53 -9.11
N ILE A 18 1.63 -21.05 -9.43
CA ILE A 18 0.55 -20.82 -8.48
C ILE A 18 -0.78 -21.15 -9.18
N ASP A 19 -1.78 -21.56 -8.41
CA ASP A 19 -3.12 -21.78 -8.95
C ASP A 19 -3.70 -20.46 -9.50
N PRO A 20 -4.43 -20.45 -10.63
CA PRO A 20 -5.00 -19.23 -11.19
C PRO A 20 -5.88 -18.45 -10.21
N LEU A 21 -6.71 -19.12 -9.41
CA LEU A 21 -7.57 -18.44 -8.43
C LEU A 21 -6.75 -17.83 -7.29
N GLU A 22 -5.67 -18.50 -6.90
CA GLU A 22 -4.76 -18.01 -5.88
C GLU A 22 -3.95 -16.82 -6.38
N HIS A 23 -3.44 -16.87 -7.63
CA HIS A 23 -2.83 -15.72 -8.30
C HIS A 23 -3.77 -14.51 -8.31
N ASP A 24 -5.01 -14.74 -8.73
CA ASP A 24 -6.03 -13.71 -8.83
C ASP A 24 -6.29 -13.06 -7.47
N ALA A 25 -6.45 -13.87 -6.42
CA ALA A 25 -6.61 -13.36 -5.06
C ALA A 25 -5.41 -12.52 -4.58
N LEU A 26 -4.18 -12.92 -4.92
CA LEU A 26 -2.98 -12.16 -4.58
C LEU A 26 -2.92 -10.83 -5.36
N VAL A 27 -3.16 -10.84 -6.67
CA VAL A 27 -3.19 -9.64 -7.51
C VAL A 27 -4.25 -8.65 -7.03
N ALA A 28 -5.43 -9.13 -6.63
CA ALA A 28 -6.44 -8.25 -6.04
C ALA A 28 -5.92 -7.52 -4.80
N GLY A 29 -5.23 -8.22 -3.90
CA GLY A 29 -4.72 -7.64 -2.65
C GLY A 29 -3.51 -6.72 -2.86
N THR A 30 -2.59 -7.07 -3.76
CA THR A 30 -1.30 -6.39 -3.88
C THR A 30 -1.26 -5.31 -4.96
N HIS A 31 -2.09 -5.43 -6.00
CA HIS A 31 -2.05 -4.52 -7.15
C HIS A 31 -3.34 -3.69 -7.27
N VAL A 32 -4.50 -4.34 -7.21
CA VAL A 32 -5.80 -3.66 -7.40
C VAL A 32 -6.23 -2.88 -6.16
N LEU A 33 -6.16 -3.49 -4.98
CA LEU A 33 -6.66 -2.89 -3.73
C LEU A 33 -6.02 -1.52 -3.40
N PRO A 34 -4.69 -1.31 -3.50
CA PRO A 34 -4.10 0.00 -3.22
C PRO A 34 -4.68 1.13 -4.10
N ALA A 35 -4.88 0.88 -5.39
CA ALA A 35 -5.47 1.85 -6.31
C ALA A 35 -6.94 2.13 -5.98
N VAL A 36 -7.72 1.10 -5.63
CA VAL A 36 -9.11 1.27 -5.16
C VAL A 36 -9.16 2.12 -3.89
N LEU A 37 -8.28 1.87 -2.91
CA LEU A 37 -8.23 2.64 -1.67
C LEU A 37 -7.82 4.10 -1.91
N GLY A 38 -6.83 4.36 -2.76
CA GLY A 38 -6.44 5.72 -3.13
C GLY A 38 -7.59 6.49 -3.79
N ALA A 39 -8.31 5.84 -4.72
CA ALA A 39 -9.50 6.42 -5.33
C ALA A 39 -10.64 6.64 -4.32
N ALA A 40 -10.84 5.72 -3.37
CA ALA A 40 -11.84 5.86 -2.31
C ALA A 40 -11.54 7.06 -1.41
N VAL A 41 -10.29 7.22 -0.95
CA VAL A 41 -9.87 8.37 -0.13
C VAL A 41 -10.06 9.67 -0.90
N LEU A 42 -9.67 9.73 -2.18
CA LEU A 42 -9.89 10.92 -3.01
C LEU A 42 -11.37 11.31 -3.06
N ARG A 43 -12.26 10.33 -3.28
CA ARG A 43 -13.71 10.57 -3.34
C ARG A 43 -14.28 11.02 -2.00
N VAL A 44 -13.76 10.54 -0.87
CA VAL A 44 -14.17 11.00 0.47
C VAL A 44 -13.77 12.45 0.67
N LEU A 45 -12.53 12.82 0.33
CA LEU A 45 -12.04 14.19 0.47
C LEU A 45 -12.76 15.17 -0.47
N ASP A 46 -13.02 14.77 -1.71
CA ASP A 46 -13.70 15.60 -2.71
C ASP A 46 -15.18 15.86 -2.37
N ARG A 47 -15.83 14.92 -1.67
CA ARG A 47 -17.21 15.07 -1.18
C ARG A 47 -17.31 15.89 0.11
N SER A 48 -16.19 16.28 0.71
CA SER A 48 -16.20 17.13 1.89
C SER A 48 -16.68 18.55 1.53
N PRO A 49 -17.52 19.20 2.36
CA PRO A 49 -17.85 20.61 2.20
C PRO A 49 -16.61 21.54 2.14
N SER A 50 -15.48 21.08 2.68
CA SER A 50 -14.21 21.79 2.71
C SER A 50 -13.23 21.34 1.62
N ALA A 51 -13.68 20.68 0.55
CA ALA A 51 -12.82 20.14 -0.50
C ALA A 51 -11.85 21.18 -1.11
N VAL A 52 -12.31 22.43 -1.26
CA VAL A 52 -11.48 23.52 -1.81
C VAL A 52 -10.27 23.82 -0.90
N ASP A 53 -10.48 23.85 0.41
CA ASP A 53 -9.42 24.12 1.37
C ASP A 53 -8.53 22.88 1.57
N LEU A 54 -9.11 21.68 1.57
CA LEU A 54 -8.37 20.42 1.64
C LEU A 54 -7.36 20.28 0.49
N ARG A 55 -7.72 20.72 -0.73
CA ARG A 55 -6.82 20.71 -1.89
C ARG A 55 -5.56 21.54 -1.68
N ARG A 56 -5.62 22.60 -0.88
CA ARG A 56 -4.47 23.46 -0.54
C ARG A 56 -3.55 22.82 0.50
N LEU A 57 -4.04 21.81 1.22
CA LEU A 57 -3.35 21.11 2.29
C LEU A 57 -2.84 19.72 1.86
N ILE A 58 -2.94 19.39 0.57
CA ILE A 58 -2.44 18.12 0.05
C ILE A 58 -0.92 18.09 0.25
N GLY A 59 -0.48 17.23 1.16
CA GLY A 59 0.93 16.92 1.39
C GLY A 59 1.44 15.81 0.47
N VAL A 60 2.74 15.57 0.54
CA VAL A 60 3.47 14.56 -0.25
C VAL A 60 2.90 13.15 -0.08
N ASP A 61 2.40 12.79 1.11
CA ASP A 61 1.89 11.45 1.38
C ASP A 61 0.58 11.15 0.66
N LEU A 62 -0.34 12.12 0.68
CA LEU A 62 -1.60 12.01 -0.07
C LEU A 62 -1.30 12.04 -1.57
N GLN A 63 -0.39 12.89 -2.02
CA GLN A 63 0.02 12.93 -3.43
C GLN A 63 0.56 11.57 -3.90
N ALA A 64 1.50 10.96 -3.17
CA ALA A 64 2.06 9.65 -3.51
C ALA A 64 0.99 8.55 -3.58
N MET A 65 0.02 8.57 -2.66
CA MET A 65 -1.11 7.64 -2.68
C MET A 65 -2.03 7.86 -3.89
N LEU A 66 -2.26 9.12 -4.29
CA LEU A 66 -3.08 9.44 -5.46
C LEU A 66 -2.37 9.09 -6.78
N GLU A 67 -1.05 9.28 -6.86
CA GLU A 67 -0.25 8.90 -8.02
C GLU A 67 -0.28 7.38 -8.23
N ALA A 68 -0.15 6.60 -7.16
CA ALA A 68 -0.30 5.14 -7.23
C ALA A 68 -1.69 4.69 -7.71
N ALA A 69 -2.75 5.46 -7.41
CA ALA A 69 -4.10 5.19 -7.90
C ALA A 69 -4.36 5.72 -9.33
N ALA A 70 -3.51 6.61 -9.85
CA ALA A 70 -3.63 7.19 -11.18
C ALA A 70 -2.89 6.39 -12.26
N ASP A 71 -2.08 5.40 -11.87
CA ASP A 71 -1.36 4.51 -12.78
C ASP A 71 -2.32 3.83 -13.78
N ALA A 72 -1.98 3.91 -15.07
CA ALA A 72 -2.88 3.53 -16.15
C ALA A 72 -3.12 2.01 -16.22
N ASP A 73 -2.09 1.22 -15.92
CA ASP A 73 -2.19 -0.24 -15.89
C ASP A 73 -3.02 -0.66 -14.68
N ALA A 74 -2.75 -0.07 -13.52
CA ALA A 74 -3.59 -0.27 -12.32
C ALA A 74 -5.06 0.10 -12.57
N ARG A 75 -5.35 1.15 -13.36
CA ARG A 75 -6.74 1.54 -13.69
C ARG A 75 -7.46 0.54 -14.58
N ALA A 76 -6.77 -0.08 -15.54
CA ALA A 76 -7.36 -1.12 -16.38
C ALA A 76 -7.67 -2.37 -15.56
N ASP A 77 -6.74 -2.79 -14.70
CA ASP A 77 -6.91 -3.92 -13.80
C ASP A 77 -7.99 -3.67 -12.75
N VAL A 78 -8.07 -2.44 -12.20
CA VAL A 78 -9.16 -2.03 -11.31
C VAL A 78 -10.51 -2.07 -12.02
N ALA A 79 -10.61 -1.56 -13.25
CA ALA A 79 -11.85 -1.60 -14.00
C ALA A 79 -12.31 -3.04 -14.28
N ALA A 80 -11.38 -3.92 -14.66
CA ALA A 80 -11.67 -5.35 -14.81
C ALA A 80 -12.11 -5.97 -13.47
N ALA A 81 -11.40 -5.67 -12.38
CA ALA A 81 -11.68 -6.23 -11.07
C ALA A 81 -13.07 -5.84 -10.53
N LEU A 82 -13.46 -4.58 -10.72
CA LEU A 82 -14.77 -4.07 -10.29
C LEU A 82 -15.95 -4.69 -11.03
N THR A 83 -15.74 -5.31 -12.20
CA THR A 83 -16.82 -5.88 -13.02
C THR A 83 -17.02 -7.38 -12.85
N GLY A 84 -16.14 -8.09 -12.12
CA GLY A 84 -16.29 -9.55 -12.02
C GLY A 84 -15.40 -10.28 -11.01
N PHE A 85 -14.67 -9.58 -10.12
CA PHE A 85 -13.60 -10.20 -9.35
C PHE A 85 -13.98 -10.43 -7.89
N ALA A 86 -14.49 -11.63 -7.60
CA ALA A 86 -14.88 -12.05 -6.25
C ALA A 86 -13.78 -11.86 -5.18
N PRO A 87 -12.48 -12.07 -5.46
CA PRO A 87 -11.43 -11.86 -4.46
C PRO A 87 -11.30 -10.40 -3.97
N LEU A 88 -11.67 -9.40 -4.79
CA LEU A 88 -11.58 -8.00 -4.40
C LEU A 88 -12.55 -7.67 -3.25
N GLY A 89 -13.75 -8.24 -3.26
CA GLY A 89 -14.75 -8.05 -2.19
C GLY A 89 -14.21 -8.47 -0.83
N GLN A 90 -13.60 -9.66 -0.75
CA GLN A 90 -13.03 -10.15 0.51
C GLN A 90 -11.87 -9.30 1.03
N TRP A 91 -11.10 -8.68 0.14
CA TRP A 91 -10.06 -7.74 0.54
C TRP A 91 -10.65 -6.43 1.07
N LEU A 92 -11.69 -5.92 0.43
CA LEU A 92 -12.41 -4.73 0.90
C LEU A 92 -13.04 -4.97 2.27
N ASP A 93 -13.64 -6.14 2.51
CA ASP A 93 -14.21 -6.50 3.82
C ASP A 93 -13.13 -6.47 4.91
N ARG A 94 -11.96 -7.06 4.66
CA ARG A 94 -10.82 -7.00 5.60
C ARG A 94 -10.35 -5.57 5.88
N VAL A 95 -10.36 -4.69 4.87
CA VAL A 95 -10.03 -3.27 5.07
C VAL A 95 -11.09 -2.57 5.91
N VAL A 96 -12.38 -2.84 5.65
CA VAL A 96 -13.48 -2.29 6.44
C VAL A 96 -13.38 -2.73 7.90
N ASP A 97 -13.09 -4.00 8.14
CA ASP A 97 -12.90 -4.54 9.49
C ASP A 97 -11.73 -3.86 10.21
N GLU A 98 -10.59 -3.68 9.54
CA GLU A 98 -9.40 -3.05 10.11
C GLU A 98 -9.64 -1.56 10.45
N ILE A 99 -10.24 -0.80 9.52
CA ILE A 99 -10.61 0.61 9.75
C ILE A 99 -11.68 0.71 10.84
N GLY A 100 -12.62 -0.24 10.87
CA GLY A 100 -13.66 -0.34 11.90
C GLY A 100 -13.08 -0.56 13.30
N ALA A 101 -12.10 -1.47 13.42
CA ALA A 101 -11.38 -1.73 14.66
C ALA A 101 -10.62 -0.49 15.15
N LEU A 102 -9.92 0.21 14.25
CA LEU A 102 -9.26 1.48 14.57
C LEU A 102 -10.27 2.53 15.06
N ARG A 103 -11.39 2.70 14.34
CA ARG A 103 -12.46 3.63 14.74
C ARG A 103 -12.99 3.30 16.12
N ALA A 104 -13.29 2.03 16.39
CA ALA A 104 -13.78 1.58 17.69
C ALA A 104 -12.78 1.89 18.81
N ALA A 105 -11.49 1.59 18.60
CA ALA A 105 -10.43 1.88 19.57
C ALA A 105 -10.28 3.38 19.87
N LEU A 106 -10.48 4.24 18.86
CA LEU A 106 -10.47 5.70 19.03
C LEU A 106 -11.70 6.23 19.79
N THR A 107 -12.85 5.56 19.69
CA THR A 107 -14.11 6.01 20.30
C THR A 107 -14.35 5.43 21.70
N THR A 108 -14.04 4.15 21.94
CA THR A 108 -14.25 3.47 23.24
C THR A 108 -13.29 3.98 24.32
N ALA A 109 -12.16 4.53 23.91
CA ALA A 109 -11.18 5.18 24.77
C ALA A 109 -11.65 6.54 25.35
N GLY A 110 -12.86 6.99 25.02
CA GLY A 110 -13.49 8.21 25.55
C GLY A 110 -14.51 7.98 26.69
N ASP A 111 -14.81 6.73 27.04
CA ASP A 111 -15.81 6.39 28.05
C ASP A 111 -15.17 6.34 29.44
N ALA A 112 -15.85 6.86 30.47
CA ALA A 112 -15.34 7.03 31.85
C ALA A 112 -14.86 5.73 32.57
N HIS A 113 -14.92 4.58 31.90
CA HIS A 113 -14.50 3.26 32.40
C HIS A 113 -13.50 2.52 31.46
N GLY A 114 -13.00 3.14 30.39
CA GLY A 114 -12.04 2.54 29.45
C GLY A 114 -10.58 2.82 29.82
N THR A 115 -9.78 1.77 30.02
CA THR A 115 -8.42 1.83 30.59
C THR A 115 -7.29 2.29 29.64
N ARG A 116 -7.58 2.73 28.41
CA ARG A 116 -6.56 3.14 27.44
C ARG A 116 -6.95 4.43 26.74
N ALA A 117 -6.04 5.42 26.65
CA ALA A 117 -6.34 6.69 26.00
C ALA A 117 -6.37 6.56 24.46
N PRO A 118 -7.18 7.36 23.72
CA PRO A 118 -7.29 7.25 22.25
C PRO A 118 -5.95 7.43 21.52
N ARG A 119 -5.07 8.28 22.07
CA ARG A 119 -3.70 8.48 21.55
C ARG A 119 -2.86 7.22 21.63
N GLU A 120 -2.98 6.47 22.71
CA GLU A 120 -2.23 5.22 22.90
C GLU A 120 -2.74 4.14 21.96
N ALA A 121 -4.05 4.09 21.71
CA ALA A 121 -4.64 3.15 20.76
C ALA A 121 -4.16 3.44 19.32
N ALA A 122 -4.14 4.72 18.92
CA ALA A 122 -3.60 5.13 17.62
C ALA A 122 -2.10 4.79 17.49
N ALA A 123 -1.33 5.06 18.54
CA ALA A 123 0.11 4.77 18.56
C ALA A 123 0.39 3.26 18.40
N ASP A 124 -0.37 2.40 19.06
CA ASP A 124 -0.20 0.96 18.94
C ASP A 124 -0.56 0.42 17.56
N TRP A 125 -1.64 0.95 16.98
CA TRP A 125 -2.07 0.58 15.64
C TRP A 125 -1.01 0.94 14.60
N LEU A 126 -0.45 2.15 14.67
CA LEU A 126 0.67 2.57 13.82
C LEU A 126 1.92 1.72 14.05
N ALA A 127 2.26 1.44 15.32
CA ALA A 127 3.40 0.59 15.65
C ALA A 127 3.21 -0.85 15.14
N ALA A 128 1.97 -1.36 15.08
CA ALA A 128 1.67 -2.66 14.49
C ALA A 128 1.91 -2.65 12.97
N ALA A 129 1.46 -1.61 12.27
CA ALA A 129 1.74 -1.44 10.84
C ALA A 129 3.25 -1.35 10.55
N ASP A 130 4.01 -0.61 11.36
CA ASP A 130 5.46 -0.48 11.24
C ASP A 130 6.19 -1.82 11.45
N ARG A 131 5.76 -2.60 12.46
CA ARG A 131 6.30 -3.95 12.69
C ARG A 131 6.03 -4.88 11.50
N THR A 132 4.83 -4.85 10.94
CA THR A 132 4.47 -5.63 9.75
C THR A 132 5.36 -5.24 8.57
N ARG A 133 5.49 -3.94 8.28
CA ARG A 133 6.36 -3.43 7.22
C ARG A 133 7.82 -3.84 7.42
N ALA A 134 8.34 -3.73 8.64
CA ALA A 134 9.70 -4.14 8.96
C ALA A 134 9.91 -5.64 8.75
N SER A 135 8.92 -6.47 9.13
CA SER A 135 8.96 -7.91 8.91
C SER A 135 9.01 -8.28 7.43
N TRP A 136 8.24 -7.60 6.57
CA TRP A 136 8.24 -7.85 5.12
C TRP A 136 9.56 -7.45 4.47
N ARG A 137 10.21 -6.40 4.98
CA ARG A 137 11.56 -6.00 4.53
C ARG A 137 12.65 -6.97 4.95
N ALA A 138 12.50 -7.60 6.11
CA ALA A 138 13.46 -8.56 6.65
C ALA A 138 13.24 -9.99 6.15
N ALA A 139 12.04 -10.30 5.62
CA ALA A 139 11.71 -11.63 5.12
C ALA A 139 12.67 -12.04 3.99
N PRO A 140 13.19 -13.30 4.00
CA PRO A 140 13.96 -13.82 2.89
C PRO A 140 13.09 -13.77 1.66
N VAL A 141 13.67 -13.25 0.60
CA VAL A 141 12.89 -12.96 -0.57
C VAL A 141 13.22 -14.02 -1.60
N ASP A 142 12.21 -14.82 -1.91
CA ASP A 142 12.31 -16.05 -2.71
C ASP A 142 13.18 -17.13 -2.02
N PRO A 143 12.85 -18.44 -2.11
CA PRO A 143 13.81 -19.53 -1.89
C PRO A 143 15.20 -19.36 -2.53
N ARG A 144 15.39 -18.44 -3.50
CA ARG A 144 16.68 -18.08 -4.12
C ARG A 144 17.36 -16.82 -3.56
N GLY A 145 16.77 -16.14 -2.58
CA GLY A 145 17.38 -15.01 -1.89
C GLY A 145 17.48 -13.69 -2.69
N ARG A 146 16.62 -13.48 -3.70
CA ARG A 146 16.54 -12.22 -4.46
C ARG A 146 15.45 -11.33 -3.89
N PRO A 147 15.73 -10.04 -3.54
CA PRO A 147 14.73 -9.12 -2.98
C PRO A 147 13.51 -8.95 -3.92
N PRO A 148 12.27 -8.75 -3.40
CA PRO A 148 11.17 -8.44 -4.28
C PRO A 148 11.46 -7.03 -4.74
N VAL A 149 10.89 -6.61 -5.87
CA VAL A 149 11.00 -5.26 -6.43
C VAL A 149 11.27 -4.26 -5.30
N ALA A 150 12.52 -3.78 -5.22
CA ALA A 150 13.04 -3.23 -3.98
C ALA A 150 12.10 -2.12 -3.50
N PHE A 151 11.59 -2.21 -2.26
CA PHE A 151 10.81 -1.12 -1.65
C PHE A 151 11.60 0.20 -1.59
N ASP A 152 12.90 0.14 -1.87
CA ASP A 152 13.84 1.26 -1.91
C ASP A 152 13.95 1.90 -3.31
N ALA A 153 13.26 1.36 -4.34
CA ALA A 153 13.30 1.89 -5.71
C ALA A 153 12.41 3.12 -5.95
N VAL A 154 11.58 3.52 -4.99
CA VAL A 154 10.98 4.86 -4.99
C VAL A 154 11.78 5.74 -4.05
N GLU A 155 13.01 6.04 -4.48
CA GLU A 155 13.83 7.10 -3.90
C GLU A 155 13.05 8.40 -4.11
N HIS A 156 12.20 8.76 -3.14
CA HIS A 156 11.51 10.04 -3.09
C HIS A 156 12.57 11.10 -2.81
N VAL A 157 13.27 11.47 -3.86
CA VAL A 157 14.09 12.65 -3.90
C VAL A 157 13.14 13.82 -3.68
N ASN A 158 13.11 14.35 -2.46
CA ASN A 158 12.55 15.67 -2.24
C ASN A 158 13.42 16.66 -3.03
N PRO A 159 12.92 17.25 -4.14
CA PRO A 159 13.73 18.09 -5.01
C PRO A 159 14.25 19.32 -4.26
N LEU A 160 13.54 19.77 -3.21
CA LEU A 160 13.95 20.86 -2.34
C LEU A 160 15.18 20.49 -1.48
N THR A 161 15.29 19.22 -1.07
CA THR A 161 16.40 18.75 -0.23
C THR A 161 17.69 18.59 -1.06
N GLN A 162 17.58 18.21 -2.34
CA GLN A 162 18.72 18.21 -3.27
C GLN A 162 19.20 19.61 -3.64
N LEU A 163 18.29 20.58 -3.72
CA LEU A 163 18.62 21.98 -3.99
C LEU A 163 19.29 22.66 -2.79
N LEU A 164 18.87 22.33 -1.56
CA LEU A 164 19.35 22.98 -0.34
C LEU A 164 20.63 22.36 0.25
N PHE A 165 20.86 21.05 0.08
CA PHE A 165 21.96 20.37 0.78
C PHE A 165 23.03 19.73 -0.11
N GLY A 166 22.83 19.72 -1.43
CA GLY A 166 23.82 19.22 -2.39
C GLY A 166 24.15 17.72 -2.24
N ARG A 167 24.58 17.09 -3.33
CA ARG A 167 25.03 15.69 -3.30
C ARG A 167 26.34 15.57 -2.51
N ARG A 168 26.29 15.27 -1.21
CA ARG A 168 27.47 14.80 -0.49
C ARG A 168 27.77 13.37 -0.93
N LYS A 169 28.81 13.20 -1.77
CA LYS A 169 29.47 11.91 -1.98
C LYS A 169 29.93 11.36 -0.63
N ARG A 170 29.46 10.18 -0.23
CA ARG A 170 30.05 9.44 0.90
C ARG A 170 31.47 9.01 0.52
N PRO A 171 32.50 9.28 1.33
CA PRO A 171 33.82 8.70 1.12
C PRO A 171 33.79 7.20 1.46
N ARG A 172 34.67 6.46 0.80
CA ARG A 172 34.89 5.01 0.97
C ARG A 172 35.53 4.69 2.31
#